data_AF-A0A972RVW6-F1
#
_entry.id   AF-A0A972RVW6-F1
#
_cell.length_a   1.000
_cell.length_b   1.000
_cell.length_c   1.000
_cell.angle_alpha   90.00
_cell.angle_beta   90.00
_cell.angle_gamma   90.00
#
_symmetry.space_group_name_H-M   'P 1'
#
loop_
_entity.id
_entity.type
_entity.pdbx_description
1 polymer ?
#
loop_
_entity_poly.entity_id
_entity_poly.type
_entity_poly.pdbx_seq_one_letter_code
_entity_poly.pdbx_strand_id
1 'polypeptide(L)'
;MFEPRASHPRRKAPARAWFALVLVLLVGLTVPLAGCQHTSERSPGEALIVKGKCYACHAYPGNTTVTNEELAPSFCRVQHRYRAGEIDRAYLRESILYPKAQAAPLPQGSLTPTPWNPHLQIMPEGYADMFTDEEIEQIIDFILNLNCDTFTPGAPD
;
A
#
# COMPACT_ATOMS: atom_id res chain seq x y z
N MET A 1 -34.10 47.27 33.74
CA MET A 1 -33.46 48.53 33.33
C MET A 1 -33.49 48.58 31.81
N PHE A 2 -34.26 49.51 31.27
CA PHE A 2 -34.44 49.79 29.85
C PHE A 2 -33.93 51.21 29.64
N GLU A 3 -32.91 51.38 28.80
CA GLU A 3 -32.55 52.67 28.18
C GLU A 3 -32.21 52.45 26.70
N PRO A 4 -32.44 53.46 25.83
CA PRO A 4 -32.85 53.23 24.45
C PRO A 4 -31.83 53.72 23.39
N ARG A 5 -32.06 53.22 22.17
CA ARG A 5 -31.81 53.83 20.84
C ARG A 5 -30.48 54.57 20.59
N ALA A 6 -29.69 54.00 19.69
CA ALA A 6 -28.90 54.77 18.72
C ALA A 6 -29.33 54.40 17.30
N SER A 7 -30.01 55.35 16.67
CA SER A 7 -30.43 55.41 15.27
C SER A 7 -29.26 55.88 14.39
N HIS A 8 -28.88 55.11 13.37
CA HIS A 8 -27.98 55.58 12.32
C HIS A 8 -28.72 55.77 10.97
N PRO A 9 -28.42 56.88 10.26
CA PRO A 9 -29.18 57.32 9.11
C PRO A 9 -28.81 56.62 7.80
N ARG A 10 -29.85 56.45 6.98
CA ARG A 10 -29.85 56.09 5.56
C ARG A 10 -28.80 56.86 4.75
N ARG A 11 -27.92 56.14 4.04
CA ARG A 11 -27.25 56.69 2.85
C ARG A 11 -27.94 56.17 1.60
N LYS A 12 -28.49 57.12 0.85
CA LYS A 12 -29.11 56.96 -0.46
C LYS A 12 -28.00 56.73 -1.50
N ALA A 13 -28.20 55.73 -2.36
CA ALA A 13 -27.45 55.56 -3.59
C ALA A 13 -27.82 56.67 -4.59
N PRO A 14 -26.88 57.11 -5.44
CA PRO A 14 -27.21 57.62 -6.75
C PRO A 14 -26.87 56.58 -7.82
N ALA A 15 -27.92 56.15 -8.50
CA ALA A 15 -27.87 55.43 -9.76
C ALA A 15 -27.32 56.32 -10.88
N ARG A 16 -26.28 55.85 -11.57
CA ARG A 16 -25.95 56.23 -12.95
C ARG A 16 -25.33 54.99 -13.62
N ALA A 17 -26.10 54.17 -14.32
CA ALA A 17 -26.63 54.38 -15.67
C ALA A 17 -25.55 54.28 -16.77
N TRP A 18 -25.45 53.04 -17.30
CA TRP A 18 -25.31 52.69 -18.72
C TRP A 18 -24.08 53.19 -19.48
N PHE A 19 -23.22 52.26 -19.95
CA PHE A 19 -22.89 52.12 -21.37
C PHE A 19 -22.21 50.76 -21.64
N ALA A 20 -22.95 49.94 -22.40
CA ALA A 20 -22.58 48.81 -23.26
C ALA A 20 -21.15 48.23 -23.24
N LEU A 21 -21.05 46.92 -22.99
CA LEU A 21 -20.20 45.99 -23.79
C LEU A 21 -20.76 44.55 -23.61
N VAL A 22 -21.57 44.07 -24.54
CA VAL A 22 -21.20 43.06 -25.55
C VAL A 22 -20.78 41.71 -24.95
N LEU A 23 -21.76 40.80 -24.87
CA LEU A 23 -21.72 39.47 -25.50
C LEU A 23 -20.42 38.65 -25.38
N VAL A 24 -20.12 38.02 -24.23
CA VAL A 24 -19.27 36.81 -24.16
C VAL A 24 -19.62 35.99 -22.90
N LEU A 25 -19.64 34.66 -23.04
CA LEU A 25 -19.66 33.62 -22.00
C LEU A 25 -21.03 33.14 -21.46
N LEU A 26 -21.90 32.73 -22.40
CA LEU A 26 -22.83 31.60 -22.22
C LEU A 26 -22.21 30.26 -22.73
N VAL A 27 -20.88 30.17 -22.72
CA VAL A 27 -20.11 28.99 -23.13
C VAL A 27 -19.07 28.74 -22.04
N GLY A 28 -19.10 27.58 -21.38
CA GLY A 28 -17.93 27.14 -20.63
C GLY A 28 -18.14 26.50 -19.26
N LEU A 29 -19.36 26.11 -18.86
CA LEU A 29 -19.53 25.16 -17.75
C LEU A 29 -19.67 23.71 -18.25
N THR A 30 -18.90 23.35 -19.28
CA THR A 30 -18.52 21.94 -19.46
C THR A 30 -17.35 21.70 -18.52
N VAL A 31 -17.63 21.47 -17.24
CA VAL A 31 -16.68 20.76 -16.40
C VAL A 31 -16.53 19.41 -17.10
N PRO A 32 -15.36 19.06 -17.68
CA PRO A 32 -15.17 17.68 -18.03
C PRO A 32 -15.32 16.95 -16.70
N LEU A 33 -16.37 16.14 -16.59
CA LEU A 33 -16.34 14.92 -15.82
C LEU A 33 -15.19 14.11 -16.43
N ALA A 34 -13.95 14.53 -16.16
CA ALA A 34 -12.82 13.65 -16.11
C ALA A 34 -13.24 12.68 -15.01
N GLY A 35 -13.89 11.60 -15.45
CA GLY A 35 -14.26 10.52 -14.58
C GLY A 35 -13.01 10.22 -13.79
N CYS A 36 -13.11 10.35 -12.47
CA CYS A 36 -12.17 9.74 -11.56
C CYS A 36 -12.30 8.23 -11.81
N GLN A 37 -11.69 7.76 -12.90
CA GLN A 37 -11.29 6.39 -13.05
C GLN A 37 -10.28 6.23 -11.92
N HIS A 38 -10.78 5.82 -10.75
CA HIS A 38 -10.01 5.20 -9.70
C HIS A 38 -9.45 3.90 -10.30
N THR A 39 -8.49 4.02 -11.22
CA THR A 39 -7.47 3.00 -11.31
C THR A 39 -6.75 3.16 -9.98
N SER A 40 -7.00 2.25 -9.03
CA SER A 40 -6.20 2.22 -7.81
C SER A 40 -4.76 2.03 -8.27
N GLU A 41 -3.99 3.11 -8.35
CA GLU A 41 -2.58 3.01 -8.69
C GLU A 41 -1.96 2.15 -7.60
N ARG A 42 -1.41 1.00 -8.01
CA ARG A 42 -0.65 0.14 -7.10
C ARG A 42 0.45 0.97 -6.48
N SER A 43 0.67 0.79 -5.18
CA SER A 43 1.82 1.43 -4.54
C SER A 43 3.13 0.97 -5.21
N PRO A 44 4.21 1.78 -5.17
CA PRO A 44 5.49 1.38 -5.75
C PRO A 44 5.99 0.01 -5.27
N GLY A 45 5.86 -0.28 -3.96
CA GLY A 45 6.24 -1.58 -3.42
C GLY A 45 5.32 -2.72 -3.88
N GLU A 46 4.02 -2.50 -4.06
CA GLU A 46 3.13 -3.51 -4.64
C GLU A 46 3.50 -3.84 -6.10
N ALA A 47 3.89 -2.84 -6.89
CA ALA A 47 4.38 -3.07 -8.25
C ALA A 47 5.65 -3.94 -8.26
N LEU A 48 6.51 -3.79 -7.25
CA LEU A 48 7.71 -4.62 -7.09
C LEU A 48 7.38 -6.05 -6.62
N ILE A 49 6.37 -6.23 -5.76
CA ILE A 49 5.82 -7.55 -5.42
C ILE A 49 5.35 -8.28 -6.69
N VAL A 50 4.71 -7.57 -7.62
CA VAL A 50 4.31 -8.12 -8.93
C VAL A 50 5.51 -8.42 -9.81
N LYS A 51 6.48 -7.51 -9.93
CA LYS A 51 7.75 -7.71 -10.69
C LYS A 51 8.49 -8.97 -10.23
N GLY A 52 8.63 -9.16 -8.91
CA GLY A 52 9.30 -10.31 -8.29
C GLY A 52 8.45 -11.57 -8.22
N LYS A 53 7.18 -11.51 -8.65
CA LYS A 53 6.18 -12.58 -8.52
C LYS A 53 6.02 -13.10 -7.09
N CYS A 54 6.30 -12.27 -6.09
CA CYS A 54 6.24 -12.69 -4.69
C CYS A 54 4.81 -13.06 -4.28
N TYR A 55 3.82 -12.44 -4.93
CA TYR A 55 2.38 -12.72 -4.76
C TYR A 55 1.96 -14.16 -5.12
N ALA A 56 2.78 -14.90 -5.88
CA ALA A 56 2.47 -16.27 -6.26
C ALA A 56 2.50 -17.22 -5.05
N CYS A 57 3.37 -16.93 -4.08
CA CYS A 57 3.56 -17.73 -2.87
C CYS A 57 3.10 -17.00 -1.59
N HIS A 58 3.18 -15.67 -1.55
CA HIS A 58 2.84 -14.89 -0.36
C HIS A 58 1.46 -14.24 -0.48
N ALA A 59 0.57 -14.61 0.44
CA ALA A 59 -0.73 -13.95 0.59
C ALA A 59 -0.61 -12.57 1.27
N TYR A 60 -1.43 -11.62 0.82
CA TYR A 60 -1.60 -10.31 1.45
C TYR A 60 -2.95 -9.68 1.10
N PRO A 61 -3.46 -8.73 1.92
CA PRO A 61 -4.73 -8.05 1.67
C PRO A 61 -4.80 -7.39 0.30
N GLY A 62 -5.92 -7.60 -0.41
CA GLY A 62 -6.13 -7.04 -1.75
C GLY A 62 -5.50 -7.87 -2.89
N ASN A 63 -4.72 -8.91 -2.57
CA ASN A 63 -4.26 -9.87 -3.57
C ASN A 63 -5.27 -11.00 -3.77
N THR A 64 -5.86 -11.09 -4.95
CA THR A 64 -6.75 -12.20 -5.35
C THR A 64 -6.04 -13.29 -6.15
N THR A 65 -4.73 -13.18 -6.34
CA THR A 65 -3.94 -13.98 -7.30
C THR A 65 -2.97 -14.94 -6.61
N VAL A 66 -3.11 -15.19 -5.29
CA VAL A 66 -2.22 -16.14 -4.63
C VAL A 66 -2.47 -17.52 -5.19
N THR A 67 -1.43 -18.11 -5.77
CA THR A 67 -1.56 -19.41 -6.44
C THR A 67 -1.45 -20.57 -5.47
N ASN A 68 -0.76 -20.39 -4.34
CA ASN A 68 -0.66 -21.40 -3.28
C ASN A 68 -0.18 -20.77 -1.95
N GLU A 69 -1.10 -20.54 -1.01
CA GLU A 69 -0.80 -19.97 0.32
C GLU A 69 -0.02 -20.92 1.24
N GLU A 70 0.02 -22.21 0.91
CA GLU A 70 0.78 -23.21 1.67
C GLU A 70 2.28 -23.14 1.35
N LEU A 71 2.69 -22.46 0.28
CA LEU A 71 4.10 -22.38 -0.13
C LEU A 71 4.91 -21.31 0.57
N ALA A 72 4.30 -20.35 1.27
CA ALA A 72 5.06 -19.34 2.00
C ALA A 72 4.18 -18.66 3.05
N PRO A 73 4.76 -18.14 4.15
CA PRO A 73 4.00 -17.35 5.09
C PRO A 73 3.40 -16.11 4.41
N SER A 74 2.18 -15.74 4.80
CA SER A 74 1.57 -14.48 4.37
C SER A 74 2.42 -13.28 4.79
N PHE A 75 2.38 -12.20 4.01
CA PHE A 75 3.07 -10.96 4.39
C PHE A 75 2.52 -10.34 5.66
N CYS A 76 1.25 -10.60 6.00
CA CYS A 76 0.70 -10.19 7.29
C CYS A 76 1.36 -10.92 8.46
N ARG A 77 1.64 -12.23 8.35
CA ARG A 77 2.40 -12.94 9.38
C ARG A 77 3.80 -12.34 9.54
N VAL A 78 4.47 -12.00 8.44
CA VAL A 78 5.77 -11.33 8.46
C VAL A 78 5.68 -9.98 9.18
N GLN A 79 4.69 -9.14 8.85
CA GLN A 79 4.47 -7.85 9.51
C GLN A 79 4.22 -8.01 11.02
N HIS A 80 3.39 -8.97 11.44
CA HIS A 80 3.11 -9.20 12.87
C HIS A 80 4.37 -9.56 13.65
N ARG A 81 5.23 -10.42 13.09
CA ARG A 81 6.51 -10.78 13.72
C ARG A 81 7.47 -9.59 13.83
N TYR A 82 7.50 -8.74 12.82
CA TYR A 82 8.27 -7.50 12.88
C TYR A 82 7.75 -6.57 14.00
N ARG A 83 6.42 -6.39 14.10
CA ARG A 83 5.81 -5.59 15.17
C ARG A 83 6.04 -6.18 16.57
N ALA A 84 6.14 -7.51 16.67
CA ALA A 84 6.47 -8.21 17.91
C ALA A 84 7.97 -8.15 18.27
N GLY A 85 8.83 -7.62 17.39
CA GLY A 85 10.28 -7.55 17.59
C GLY A 85 11.00 -8.89 17.43
N GLU A 86 10.36 -9.90 16.84
CA GLU A 86 10.97 -11.22 16.59
C GLU A 86 11.91 -11.22 15.39
N ILE A 87 11.65 -10.34 14.43
CA ILE A 87 12.47 -10.12 13.25
C ILE A 87 12.67 -8.62 13.08
N ASP A 88 13.76 -8.23 12.45
CA ASP A 88 14.05 -6.83 12.16
C ASP A 88 14.11 -6.58 10.65
N ARG A 89 14.42 -5.33 10.29
CA ARG A 89 14.49 -4.90 8.90
C ARG A 89 15.67 -5.53 8.16
N ALA A 90 16.79 -5.76 8.84
CA ALA A 90 17.97 -6.38 8.26
C ALA A 90 17.69 -7.85 7.90
N TYR A 91 16.97 -8.56 8.77
CA TYR A 91 16.50 -9.92 8.51
C TYR A 91 15.60 -9.98 7.26
N LEU A 92 14.67 -9.04 7.09
CA LEU A 92 13.81 -8.98 5.90
C LEU A 92 14.61 -8.73 4.62
N ARG A 93 15.55 -7.80 4.68
CA ARG A 93 16.45 -7.50 3.56
C ARG A 93 17.27 -8.72 3.15
N GLU A 94 17.88 -9.37 4.13
CA GLU A 94 18.66 -10.59 3.93
C GLU A 94 17.80 -11.75 3.39
N SER A 95 16.56 -11.89 3.86
CA SER A 95 15.62 -12.92 3.37
C SER A 95 15.23 -12.72 1.91
N ILE A 96 15.19 -11.48 1.43
CA ILE A 96 14.93 -11.17 0.01
C ILE A 96 16.18 -11.43 -0.83
N LEU A 97 17.34 -10.95 -0.38
CA LEU A 97 18.60 -11.05 -1.12
C LEU A 97 19.14 -12.48 -1.20
N TYR A 98 19.06 -13.21 -0.09
CA TYR A 98 19.72 -14.50 0.11
C TYR A 98 18.78 -15.50 0.82
N PRO A 99 17.65 -15.87 0.20
CA PRO A 99 16.62 -16.69 0.85
C PRO A 99 17.14 -18.05 1.34
N LYS A 100 18.07 -18.70 0.63
CA LYS A 100 18.68 -19.95 1.11
C LYS A 100 19.61 -19.77 2.30
N ALA A 101 20.26 -18.61 2.45
CA ALA A 101 21.10 -18.36 3.62
C ALA A 101 20.25 -18.29 4.90
N GLN A 102 18.98 -17.90 4.77
CA GLN A 102 17.99 -17.87 5.85
C GLN A 102 17.21 -19.19 6.01
N ALA A 103 17.34 -20.12 5.07
CA ALA A 103 16.78 -21.46 5.22
C ALA A 103 17.64 -22.25 6.21
N ALA A 104 17.10 -22.53 7.41
CA ALA A 104 17.73 -23.47 8.33
C ALA A 104 17.93 -24.83 7.60
N PRO A 105 19.06 -25.54 7.82
CA PRO A 105 19.25 -26.86 7.26
C PRO A 105 18.09 -27.75 7.69
N LEU A 106 17.37 -28.33 6.73
CA LEU A 106 16.47 -29.43 7.06
C LEU A 106 17.32 -30.56 7.64
N PRO A 107 16.88 -31.21 8.75
CA PRO A 107 17.46 -32.47 9.14
C PRO A 107 17.46 -33.40 7.92
N GLN A 108 18.61 -33.99 7.57
CA GLN A 108 18.73 -34.84 6.39
C GLN A 108 17.69 -35.96 6.42
N GLY A 109 16.80 -35.99 5.43
CA GLY A 109 15.68 -36.94 5.34
C GLY A 109 14.34 -36.42 5.89
N SER A 110 14.28 -35.21 6.43
CA SER A 110 13.04 -34.57 6.86
C SER A 110 12.43 -33.75 5.73
N LEU A 111 11.30 -34.21 5.19
CA LEU A 111 10.39 -33.38 4.38
C LEU A 111 9.52 -32.47 5.24
N THR A 112 9.44 -32.72 6.55
CA THR A 112 8.82 -31.82 7.52
C THR A 112 9.80 -30.73 7.85
N PRO A 113 9.53 -29.50 7.41
CA PRO A 113 10.48 -28.47 7.68
C PRO A 113 10.32 -27.94 9.10
N THR A 114 11.24 -27.07 9.52
CA THR A 114 11.06 -26.37 10.80
C THR A 114 9.65 -25.77 10.87
N PRO A 115 8.96 -25.81 12.03
CA PRO A 115 7.60 -25.28 12.16
C PRO A 115 7.45 -23.83 11.68
N TRP A 116 8.57 -23.11 11.68
CA TRP A 116 8.67 -21.68 11.41
C TRP A 116 8.99 -21.35 9.96
N ASN A 117 9.52 -22.30 9.20
CA ASN A 117 10.01 -22.00 7.87
C ASN A 117 10.05 -23.16 6.88
N PRO A 118 8.88 -23.73 6.53
CA PRO A 118 8.86 -24.88 5.65
C PRO A 118 9.23 -24.69 4.20
N HIS A 119 9.31 -23.45 3.76
CA HIS A 119 9.26 -23.20 2.34
C HIS A 119 10.27 -22.15 1.85
N LEU A 120 11.15 -21.60 2.71
CA LEU A 120 12.29 -20.82 2.22
C LEU A 120 13.22 -21.64 1.30
N GLN A 121 13.19 -22.98 1.36
CA GLN A 121 13.89 -23.82 0.38
C GLN A 121 13.33 -23.71 -1.05
N ILE A 122 12.11 -23.21 -1.20
CA ILE A 122 11.41 -23.08 -2.48
C ILE A 122 11.54 -21.65 -3.03
N MET A 123 11.91 -20.68 -2.20
CA MET A 123 12.09 -19.30 -2.64
C MET A 123 13.25 -19.22 -3.64
N PRO A 124 13.03 -18.66 -4.86
CA PRO A 124 14.09 -18.52 -5.86
C PRO A 124 15.26 -17.67 -5.37
N GLU A 125 16.43 -17.88 -5.95
CA GLU A 125 17.61 -17.03 -5.74
C GLU A 125 17.68 -15.93 -6.83
N GLY A 126 18.61 -14.98 -6.66
CA GLY A 126 18.92 -13.98 -7.69
C GLY A 126 18.09 -12.70 -7.62
N TYR A 127 17.38 -12.46 -6.51
CA TYR A 127 16.68 -11.19 -6.30
C TYR A 127 17.63 -9.99 -6.18
N ALA A 128 18.89 -10.22 -5.76
CA ALA A 128 19.96 -9.22 -5.76
C ALA A 128 20.29 -8.68 -7.16
N ASP A 129 20.09 -9.48 -8.22
CA ASP A 129 20.28 -9.04 -9.60
C ASP A 129 19.00 -8.43 -10.21
N MET A 130 17.85 -8.71 -9.59
CA MET A 130 16.53 -8.26 -10.06
C MET A 130 16.13 -6.89 -9.51
N PHE A 131 16.56 -6.60 -8.29
CA PHE A 131 16.15 -5.41 -7.55
C PHE A 131 17.34 -4.58 -7.11
N THR A 132 17.20 -3.25 -7.16
CA THR A 132 18.15 -2.35 -6.50
C THR A 132 17.96 -2.35 -4.99
N ASP A 133 18.93 -1.81 -4.26
CA ASP A 133 18.84 -1.64 -2.81
C ASP A 133 17.61 -0.85 -2.39
N GLU A 134 17.27 0.21 -3.13
CA GLU A 134 16.08 1.04 -2.89
C GLU A 134 14.78 0.32 -3.22
N GLU A 135 14.75 -0.50 -4.29
CA GLU A 135 13.58 -1.32 -4.61
C GLU A 135 13.32 -2.35 -3.51
N ILE A 136 14.36 -2.95 -2.94
CA ILE A 136 14.23 -3.87 -1.80
C ILE A 136 13.63 -3.15 -0.58
N GLU A 137 14.10 -1.94 -0.27
CA GLU A 137 13.51 -1.16 0.83
C GLU A 137 12.04 -0.82 0.58
N GLN A 138 11.64 -0.53 -0.66
CA GLN A 138 10.24 -0.29 -1.02
C GLN A 138 9.37 -1.55 -0.87
N ILE A 139 9.91 -2.73 -1.20
CA ILE A 139 9.24 -4.02 -0.95
C ILE A 139 9.03 -4.22 0.55
N ILE A 140 10.06 -3.99 1.35
CA ILE A 140 9.98 -4.13 2.82
C ILE A 140 8.97 -3.13 3.38
N ASP A 141 9.01 -1.87 2.96
CA ASP A 141 8.05 -0.86 3.41
C ASP A 141 6.63 -1.22 3.04
N PHE A 142 6.40 -1.78 1.85
CA PHE A 142 5.08 -2.27 1.48
C PHE A 142 4.60 -3.36 2.44
N ILE A 143 5.42 -4.40 2.68
CA ILE A 143 5.09 -5.49 3.60
C ILE A 143 4.78 -4.96 5.00
N LEU A 144 5.62 -4.05 5.51
CA LEU A 144 5.49 -3.52 6.87
C LEU A 144 4.32 -2.53 7.03
N ASN A 145 3.80 -1.95 5.95
CA ASN A 145 2.67 -1.02 5.97
C ASN A 145 1.34 -1.64 5.50
N LEU A 146 1.28 -2.96 5.28
CA LEU A 146 0.02 -3.66 4.96
C LEU A 146 -1.03 -3.45 6.06
N ASN A 147 -2.30 -3.27 5.67
CA ASN A 147 -3.40 -3.28 6.63
C ASN A 147 -3.85 -4.73 6.88
N CYS A 148 -3.30 -5.34 7.92
CA CYS A 148 -3.54 -6.75 8.25
C CYS A 148 -4.66 -7.00 9.26
N ASP A 149 -5.33 -5.95 9.75
CA ASP A 149 -6.33 -6.06 10.82
C ASP A 149 -7.55 -6.91 10.40
N THR A 150 -7.84 -6.97 9.10
CA THR A 150 -8.91 -7.80 8.54
C THR A 150 -8.41 -9.06 7.86
N PHE A 151 -7.10 -9.32 7.89
CA PHE A 151 -6.51 -10.49 7.25
C PHE A 151 -6.60 -11.67 8.21
N THR A 152 -7.52 -12.59 7.92
CA THR A 152 -7.57 -13.89 8.60
C THR A 152 -6.91 -14.90 7.68
N PRO A 153 -5.62 -15.25 7.87
CA PRO A 153 -5.04 -16.34 7.09
C PRO A 153 -5.85 -17.62 7.34
N GLY A 154 -6.13 -18.36 6.28
CA GLY A 154 -6.71 -19.69 6.39
C GLY A 154 -5.69 -20.65 7.02
N ALA A 155 -6.09 -21.25 8.15
CA ALA A 155 -5.53 -22.43 8.81
C ALA A 155 -4.31 -22.26 9.77
N PRO A 156 -4.24 -23.12 10.83
CA PRO A 156 -3.62 -22.85 12.13
C PRO A 156 -2.13 -23.23 12.25
N ASP A 157 -1.57 -22.88 13.42
CA ASP A 157 -0.19 -23.08 13.92
C ASP A 157 0.51 -24.40 13.54
#